data_AF-A0A0P9JMT4-F1
#
_entry.id   AF-A0A0P9JMT4-F1
#
_cell.length_a   1.000
_cell.length_b   1.000
_cell.length_c   1.000
_cell.angle_alpha   90.00
_cell.angle_beta   90.00
_cell.angle_gamma   90.00
#
_symmetry.space_group_name_H-M   'P 1'
#
loop_
_entity.id
_entity.type
_entity.pdbx_description
1 polymer ?
#
loop_
_entity_poly.entity_id
_entity_poly.type
_entity_poly.pdbx_seq_one_letter_code
_entity_poly.pdbx_strand_id
1 'polypeptide(L)'
;MSATVKDVARSTTDAAEMSQRVNSSTVQGKTEIDNTIGLIQELSVQAEETSRIIDELKGESNSISSVLDVIRGVADQTNLLALNAAIEAARAGEQGRGFAVVADEVRNLAKKTQDSTVSIQKMIANLQSGSERAAASMQETLGKAQEGASNVVRAGELLEEIAEGIATISDRNIQVASAAEEQSLVAEEIHRNVDDINSLVIQVSAGAEQTAVTSRELARLAEHQQGLVGRFKVS
;
A
#
# COMPACT_ATOMS: atom_id res chain seq x y z
N MET A 1 -25.00 0.88 -38.18
CA MET A 1 -24.65 2.15 -37.49
C MET A 1 -25.49 2.37 -36.24
N SER A 2 -26.82 2.26 -36.26
CA SER A 2 -27.64 2.41 -35.03
C SER A 2 -27.29 1.39 -33.93
N ALA A 3 -27.10 0.10 -34.27
CA ALA A 3 -26.71 -0.93 -33.31
C ALA A 3 -25.32 -0.68 -32.67
N THR A 4 -24.32 -0.34 -33.50
CA THR A 4 -22.95 -0.07 -33.04
C THR A 4 -22.85 1.13 -32.11
N VAL A 5 -23.66 2.17 -32.35
CA VAL A 5 -23.71 3.37 -31.49
C VAL A 5 -24.34 3.03 -30.13
N LYS A 6 -25.40 2.22 -30.11
CA LYS A 6 -25.99 1.71 -28.86
C LYS A 6 -25.01 0.84 -28.07
N ASP A 7 -24.22 0.01 -28.75
CA ASP A 7 -23.20 -0.82 -28.11
C ASP A 7 -22.09 0.04 -27.47
N VAL A 8 -21.67 1.12 -28.13
CA VAL A 8 -20.71 2.09 -27.56
C VAL A 8 -21.29 2.77 -26.30
N ALA A 9 -22.52 3.29 -26.37
CA ALA A 9 -23.17 3.94 -25.23
C ALA A 9 -23.35 3.00 -24.02
N ARG A 10 -23.66 1.72 -24.29
CA ARG A 10 -23.71 0.70 -23.24
C ARG A 10 -22.33 0.44 -22.65
N SER A 11 -21.32 0.25 -23.50
CA SER A 11 -19.95 0.00 -23.05
C SER A 11 -19.37 1.15 -22.21
N THR A 12 -19.70 2.40 -22.53
CA THR A 12 -19.30 3.56 -21.73
C THR A 12 -20.00 3.60 -20.37
N THR A 13 -21.26 3.17 -20.30
CA THR A 13 -22.02 3.07 -19.05
C THR A 13 -21.40 2.02 -18.14
N ASP A 14 -21.13 0.82 -18.68
CA ASP A 14 -20.47 -0.25 -17.94
C ASP A 14 -19.07 0.19 -17.44
N ALA A 15 -18.31 0.92 -18.27
CA ALA A 15 -17.01 1.47 -17.91
C ALA A 15 -17.10 2.56 -16.80
N ALA A 16 -18.15 3.37 -16.78
CA ALA A 16 -18.41 4.35 -15.73
C ALA A 16 -18.74 3.67 -14.39
N GLU A 17 -19.57 2.63 -14.40
CA GLU A 17 -19.86 1.83 -13.19
C GLU A 17 -18.62 1.14 -12.64
N MET A 18 -17.79 0.56 -13.52
CA MET A 18 -16.49 -0.01 -13.13
C MET A 18 -15.58 1.06 -12.51
N SER A 19 -15.51 2.25 -13.10
CA SER A 19 -14.74 3.37 -12.57
C SER A 19 -15.21 3.77 -11.17
N GLN A 20 -16.53 3.88 -10.94
CA GLN A 20 -17.08 4.15 -9.61
C GLN A 20 -16.72 3.08 -8.58
N ARG A 21 -16.76 1.79 -8.98
CA ARG A 21 -16.36 0.68 -8.09
C ARG A 21 -14.90 0.77 -7.71
N VAL A 22 -14.00 1.02 -8.66
CA VAL A 22 -12.56 1.15 -8.37
C VAL A 22 -12.33 2.38 -7.49
N ASN A 23 -13.00 3.50 -7.75
CA ASN A 23 -12.90 4.70 -6.89
C ASN A 23 -13.29 4.39 -5.43
N SER A 24 -14.38 3.65 -5.21
CA SER A 24 -14.79 3.21 -3.88
C SER A 24 -13.73 2.33 -3.21
N SER A 25 -13.15 1.38 -3.95
CA SER A 25 -12.04 0.54 -3.45
C SER A 25 -10.79 1.35 -3.12
N THR A 26 -10.47 2.39 -3.91
CA THR A 26 -9.34 3.29 -3.64
C THR A 26 -9.56 4.10 -2.36
N VAL A 27 -10.77 4.62 -2.13
CA VAL A 27 -11.12 5.33 -0.88
C VAL A 27 -11.02 4.42 0.34
N GLN A 28 -11.49 3.17 0.22
CA GLN A 28 -11.30 2.16 1.28
C GLN A 28 -9.81 1.86 1.50
N GLY A 29 -9.03 1.71 0.44
CA GLY A 29 -7.59 1.52 0.50
C GLY A 29 -6.88 2.68 1.21
N LYS A 30 -7.29 3.93 0.97
CA LYS A 30 -6.76 5.11 1.68
C LYS A 30 -7.03 5.03 3.18
N THR A 31 -8.24 4.61 3.56
CA THR A 31 -8.60 4.41 4.98
C THR A 31 -7.73 3.34 5.66
N GLU A 32 -7.46 2.23 4.98
CA GLU A 32 -6.57 1.18 5.49
C GLU A 32 -5.11 1.66 5.61
N ILE A 33 -4.66 2.51 4.69
CA ILE A 33 -3.34 3.15 4.77
C ILE A 33 -3.25 4.06 5.98
N ASP A 34 -4.24 4.92 6.21
CA ASP A 34 -4.27 5.81 7.38
C ASP A 34 -4.27 5.02 8.70
N ASN A 35 -5.03 3.93 8.77
CA ASN A 35 -5.00 3.01 9.92
C ASN A 35 -3.61 2.39 10.11
N THR A 36 -2.97 1.97 9.01
CA THR A 36 -1.62 1.38 9.05
C THR A 36 -0.58 2.40 9.54
N ILE A 37 -0.67 3.66 9.13
CA ILE A 37 0.17 4.74 9.63
C ILE A 37 0.02 4.89 11.16
N GLY A 38 -1.23 4.87 11.65
CA GLY A 38 -1.52 4.91 13.09
C GLY A 38 -0.87 3.74 13.85
N LEU A 39 -1.00 2.52 13.34
CA LEU A 39 -0.38 1.32 13.94
C LEU A 39 1.16 1.41 13.97
N ILE A 40 1.78 1.96 12.93
CA ILE A 40 3.24 2.15 12.89
C ILE A 40 3.70 3.21 13.91
N GLN A 41 2.90 4.27 14.12
CA GLN A 41 3.18 5.27 15.15
C GLN A 41 3.09 4.66 16.55
N GLU A 42 2.04 3.89 16.83
CA GLU A 42 1.90 3.15 18.10
C GLU A 42 3.07 2.19 18.34
N LEU A 43 3.46 1.43 17.31
CA LEU A 43 4.62 0.54 17.37
C LEU A 43 5.91 1.30 17.70
N SER A 44 6.08 2.50 17.12
CA SER A 44 7.27 3.34 17.38
C SER A 44 7.32 3.80 18.84
N VAL A 45 6.18 4.24 19.39
CA VAL A 45 6.06 4.62 20.81
C VAL A 45 6.37 3.43 21.72
N GLN A 46 5.81 2.26 21.42
CA GLN A 46 6.03 1.05 22.21
C GLN A 46 7.50 0.58 22.16
N ALA A 47 8.15 0.71 21.00
CA ALA A 47 9.57 0.40 20.84
C ALA A 47 10.46 1.36 21.65
N GLU A 48 10.14 2.66 21.67
CA GLU A 48 10.86 3.65 22.49
C GLU A 48 10.69 3.39 24.00
N GLU A 49 9.49 3.03 24.44
CA GLU A 49 9.23 2.65 25.84
C GLU A 49 10.01 1.37 26.22
N THR A 50 9.99 0.36 25.35
CA THR A 50 10.76 -0.87 25.58
C THR A 50 12.26 -0.59 25.63
N SER A 51 12.77 0.30 24.77
CA SER A 51 14.18 0.72 24.80
C SER A 51 14.54 1.38 26.13
N ARG A 52 13.67 2.23 26.70
CA ARG A 52 13.88 2.84 28.02
C ARG A 52 13.95 1.80 29.13
N ILE A 53 13.04 0.82 29.13
CA ILE A 53 13.05 -0.28 30.11
C ILE A 53 14.34 -1.09 30.04
N ILE A 54 14.86 -1.33 28.83
CA ILE A 54 16.13 -2.05 28.63
C ILE A 54 17.32 -1.23 29.16
N ASP A 55 17.32 0.08 28.95
CA ASP A 55 18.36 0.97 29.48
C ASP A 55 18.34 1.04 31.01
N GLU A 56 17.14 1.06 31.63
CA GLU A 56 16.98 0.96 33.08
C GLU A 56 17.54 -0.36 33.61
N LEU A 57 17.21 -1.49 32.98
CA LEU A 57 17.72 -2.81 33.33
C LEU A 57 19.27 -2.88 33.24
N LYS A 58 19.85 -2.23 32.24
CA LYS A 58 21.31 -2.10 32.11
C LYS A 58 21.89 -1.30 33.28
N GLY A 59 21.24 -0.21 33.69
CA GLY A 59 21.62 0.61 34.84
C GLY A 59 21.56 -0.15 36.17
N GLU A 60 20.49 -0.91 36.40
CA GLU A 60 20.33 -1.76 37.59
C GLU A 60 21.41 -2.86 37.63
N SER A 61 21.70 -3.48 36.48
CA SER A 61 22.74 -4.51 36.36
C SER A 61 24.13 -3.97 36.71
N ASN A 62 24.45 -2.75 36.27
CA ASN A 62 25.70 -2.08 36.64
C ASN A 62 25.78 -1.82 38.15
N SER A 63 24.67 -1.43 38.76
CA SER A 63 24.58 -1.20 40.21
C SER A 63 24.80 -2.50 40.99
N ILE A 64 24.20 -3.61 40.53
CA ILE A 64 24.42 -4.94 41.13
C ILE A 64 25.89 -5.36 41.00
N SER A 65 26.54 -5.11 39.85
CA SER A 65 27.96 -5.41 39.67
C SER A 65 28.83 -4.67 40.69
N SER A 66 28.55 -3.39 40.95
CA SER A 66 29.27 -2.61 41.96
C SER A 66 29.09 -3.17 43.37
N VAL A 67 27.88 -3.60 43.73
CA VAL A 67 27.60 -4.24 45.03
C VAL A 67 28.36 -5.57 45.15
N LEU A 68 28.43 -6.37 44.09
CA LEU A 68 29.17 -7.63 44.09
C LEU A 68 30.67 -7.42 44.30
N ASP A 69 31.26 -6.37 43.72
CA ASP A 69 32.67 -6.03 43.94
C ASP A 69 32.94 -5.69 45.42
N VAL A 70 32.01 -4.99 46.08
CA VAL A 70 32.08 -4.74 47.53
C VAL A 70 31.98 -6.02 48.34
N ILE A 71 31.01 -6.91 48.04
CA ILE A 71 30.85 -8.19 48.75
C ILE A 71 32.09 -9.06 48.58
N ARG A 72 32.67 -9.10 47.38
CA ARG A 72 33.91 -9.81 47.11
C ARG A 72 35.06 -9.27 47.97
N GLY A 73 35.20 -7.95 48.05
CA GLY A 73 36.18 -7.30 48.91
C GLY A 73 35.99 -7.65 50.40
N VAL A 74 34.74 -7.66 50.89
CA VAL A 74 34.42 -8.09 52.26
C VAL A 74 34.78 -9.55 52.49
N ALA A 75 34.50 -10.43 51.53
CA ALA A 75 34.84 -11.85 51.62
C ALA A 75 36.36 -12.07 51.60
N ASP A 76 37.12 -11.34 50.77
CA ASP A 76 38.59 -11.33 50.77
C ASP A 76 39.15 -10.90 52.13
N GLN A 77 38.63 -9.81 52.69
CA GLN A 77 39.05 -9.31 54.00
C GLN A 77 38.70 -10.30 55.12
N THR A 78 37.52 -10.92 55.07
CA THR A 78 37.08 -11.94 56.02
C THR A 78 37.97 -13.19 55.95
N ASN A 79 38.33 -13.64 54.75
CA ASN A 79 39.25 -14.76 54.56
C ASN A 79 40.64 -14.46 55.13
N LEU A 80 41.14 -13.23 54.96
CA LEU A 80 42.43 -12.79 55.50
C LEU A 80 42.40 -12.67 57.04
N LEU A 81 41.32 -12.13 57.60
CA LEU A 81 41.10 -12.08 59.06
C LEU A 81 41.03 -13.48 59.67
N ALA A 82 40.30 -14.40 59.04
CA ALA A 82 40.17 -15.78 59.48
C ALA A 82 41.51 -16.52 59.42
N LEU A 83 42.32 -16.29 58.38
CA LEU A 83 43.68 -16.82 58.28
C LEU A 83 44.57 -16.35 59.44
N ASN A 84 44.55 -15.05 59.74
CA ASN A 84 45.32 -14.49 60.85
C ASN A 84 44.87 -15.09 62.20
N ALA A 85 43.55 -15.28 62.40
CA ALA A 85 43.00 -15.91 63.59
C ALA A 85 43.43 -17.39 63.72
N ALA A 86 43.45 -18.14 62.60
CA ALA A 86 43.93 -19.52 62.59
C ALA A 86 45.42 -19.62 62.94
N ILE A 87 46.24 -18.69 62.45
CA ILE A 87 47.67 -18.60 62.78
C ILE A 87 47.85 -18.34 64.29
N GLU A 88 47.13 -17.37 64.85
CA GLU A 88 47.26 -17.04 66.28
C GLU A 88 46.70 -18.16 67.19
N ALA A 89 45.63 -18.83 66.76
CA ALA A 89 45.08 -20.00 67.45
C ALA A 89 46.10 -21.16 67.47
N ALA A 90 46.80 -21.42 66.37
CA ALA A 90 47.88 -22.41 66.31
C ALA A 90 49.05 -22.04 67.25
N ARG A 91 49.34 -20.73 67.38
CA ARG A 91 50.37 -20.21 68.28
C ARG A 91 50.06 -20.40 69.76
N ALA A 92 48.77 -20.37 70.13
CA ALA A 92 48.29 -20.63 71.49
C ALA A 92 48.27 -22.12 71.89
N GLY A 93 48.62 -23.04 70.96
CA GLY A 93 48.70 -24.48 71.23
C GLY A 93 47.35 -25.10 71.61
N GLU A 94 47.32 -25.96 72.63
CA GLU A 94 46.10 -26.65 73.06
C GLU A 94 44.98 -25.70 73.51
N GLN A 95 45.31 -24.51 74.04
CA GLN A 95 44.31 -23.52 74.47
C GLN A 95 43.60 -22.85 73.27
N GLY A 96 44.21 -22.87 72.08
CA GLY A 96 43.68 -22.26 70.86
C GLY A 96 42.84 -23.20 69.99
N ARG A 97 42.74 -24.49 70.34
CA ARG A 97 42.09 -25.51 69.49
C ARG A 97 40.66 -25.16 69.08
N GLY A 98 39.84 -24.68 70.00
CA GLY A 98 38.46 -24.27 69.71
C GLY A 98 38.38 -23.09 68.76
N PHE A 99 39.27 -22.09 68.93
CA PHE A 99 39.36 -20.94 68.04
C PHE A 99 39.86 -21.30 66.64
N ALA A 100 40.78 -22.27 66.53
CA ALA A 100 41.28 -22.74 65.23
C ALA A 100 40.16 -23.33 64.37
N VAL A 101 39.27 -24.15 64.96
CA VAL A 101 38.11 -24.73 64.25
C VAL A 101 37.16 -23.64 63.75
N VAL A 102 36.86 -22.63 64.59
CA VAL A 102 36.01 -21.50 64.18
C VAL A 102 36.67 -20.69 63.07
N ALA A 103 37.97 -20.43 63.16
CA ALA A 103 38.70 -19.68 62.14
C ALA A 103 38.69 -20.41 60.78
N ASP A 104 38.88 -21.73 60.77
CA ASP A 104 38.79 -22.53 59.54
C ASP A 104 37.38 -22.54 58.94
N GLU A 105 36.33 -22.60 59.77
CA GLU A 105 34.93 -22.54 59.31
C GLU A 105 34.60 -21.16 58.70
N VAL A 106 35.00 -20.07 59.36
CA VAL A 106 34.85 -18.70 58.82
C VAL A 106 35.59 -18.55 57.50
N ARG A 107 36.81 -19.11 57.39
CA ARG A 107 37.60 -19.09 56.17
C ARG A 107 36.91 -19.85 55.03
N ASN A 108 36.33 -21.02 55.31
CA ASN A 108 35.56 -21.79 54.34
C ASN A 108 34.31 -21.00 53.87
N LEU A 109 33.62 -20.34 54.79
CA LEU A 109 32.44 -19.53 54.49
C LEU A 109 32.79 -18.31 53.62
N ALA A 110 33.92 -17.65 53.90
CA ALA A 110 34.45 -16.56 53.09
C ALA A 110 34.78 -17.02 51.66
N LYS A 111 35.45 -18.17 51.51
CA LYS A 111 35.73 -18.75 50.19
C LYS A 111 34.46 -19.10 49.41
N LYS A 112 33.48 -19.73 50.07
CA LYS A 112 32.17 -20.05 49.45
C LYS A 112 31.41 -18.80 49.02
N THR A 113 31.54 -17.71 49.79
CA THR A 113 30.98 -16.40 49.44
C THR A 113 31.66 -15.84 48.18
N GLN A 114 32.99 -15.91 48.07
CA GLN A 114 33.71 -15.50 46.86
C GLN A 114 33.28 -16.29 45.63
N ASP A 115 33.24 -17.61 45.73
CA ASP A 115 32.84 -18.48 44.61
C ASP A 115 31.41 -18.13 44.14
N SER A 116 30.51 -17.83 45.08
CA SER A 116 29.15 -17.38 44.78
C SER A 116 29.13 -16.01 44.11
N THR A 117 29.90 -15.03 44.60
CA THR A 117 29.98 -13.70 43.96
C THR A 117 30.49 -13.77 42.52
N VAL A 118 31.48 -14.63 42.24
CA VAL A 118 31.99 -14.86 40.87
C VAL A 118 30.91 -15.47 39.97
N SER A 119 30.12 -16.41 40.48
CA SER A 119 29.00 -17.00 39.74
C SER A 119 27.93 -15.96 39.40
N ILE A 120 27.56 -15.12 40.38
CA ILE A 120 26.57 -14.04 40.17
C ILE A 120 27.12 -13.00 39.20
N GLN A 121 28.39 -12.63 39.29
CA GLN A 121 29.04 -11.67 38.38
C GLN A 121 28.97 -12.15 36.92
N LYS A 122 29.15 -13.45 36.66
CA LYS A 122 28.94 -14.04 35.32
C LYS A 122 27.49 -13.93 34.85
N MET A 123 26.51 -14.17 35.73
CA MET A 123 25.10 -14.02 35.40
C MET A 123 24.75 -12.56 35.06
N ILE A 124 25.28 -11.60 35.82
CA ILE A 124 25.08 -10.17 35.57
C ILE A 124 25.73 -9.73 34.26
N ALA A 125 26.95 -10.21 33.95
CA ALA A 125 27.59 -9.94 32.66
C ALA A 125 26.77 -10.45 31.47
N ASN A 126 26.18 -11.65 31.59
CA ASN A 126 25.27 -12.18 30.58
C ASN A 126 23.99 -11.35 30.45
N LEU A 127 23.46 -10.84 31.56
CA LEU A 127 22.27 -10.00 31.59
C LEU A 127 22.53 -8.63 30.94
N GLN A 128 23.69 -8.03 31.20
CA GLN A 128 24.16 -6.79 30.55
C GLN A 128 24.28 -6.99 29.04
N SER A 129 24.98 -8.06 28.61
CA SER A 129 25.11 -8.38 27.18
C SER A 129 23.75 -8.64 26.52
N GLY A 130 22.86 -9.36 27.20
CA GLY A 130 21.49 -9.59 26.75
C GLY A 130 20.70 -8.29 26.55
N SER A 131 20.83 -7.37 27.51
CA SER A 131 20.19 -6.05 27.46
C SER A 131 20.73 -5.20 26.32
N GLU A 132 22.05 -5.18 26.09
CA GLU A 132 22.66 -4.45 24.97
C GLU A 132 22.18 -4.95 23.60
N ARG A 133 22.07 -6.27 23.43
CA ARG A 133 21.51 -6.84 22.19
C ARG A 133 20.03 -6.48 22.03
N ALA A 134 19.25 -6.49 23.11
CA ALA A 134 17.85 -6.11 23.08
C ALA A 134 17.69 -4.62 22.70
N ALA A 135 18.53 -3.73 23.24
CA ALA A 135 18.55 -2.31 22.88
C ALA A 135 18.88 -2.11 21.40
N ALA A 136 19.92 -2.78 20.89
CA ALA A 136 20.28 -2.71 19.46
C ALA A 136 19.14 -3.22 18.55
N SER A 137 18.50 -4.33 18.93
CA SER A 137 17.33 -4.85 18.20
C SER A 137 16.16 -3.86 18.22
N MET A 138 15.99 -3.11 19.30
CA MET A 138 14.92 -2.12 19.39
C MET A 138 15.19 -0.90 18.53
N GLN A 139 16.44 -0.43 18.48
CA GLN A 139 16.86 0.62 17.55
C GLN A 139 16.66 0.21 16.08
N GLU A 140 17.00 -1.03 15.71
CA GLU A 140 16.74 -1.55 14.36
C GLU A 140 15.24 -1.59 14.05
N THR A 141 14.43 -2.01 15.02
CA THR A 141 12.96 -2.06 14.88
C THR A 141 12.37 -0.67 14.66
N LEU A 142 12.84 0.33 15.41
CA LEU A 142 12.48 1.74 15.23
C LEU A 142 12.84 2.26 13.83
N GLY A 143 14.04 1.96 13.34
CA GLY A 143 14.44 2.33 11.98
C GLY A 143 13.55 1.70 10.91
N LYS A 144 13.23 0.40 11.04
CA LYS A 144 12.31 -0.29 10.12
C LYS A 144 10.88 0.24 10.19
N ALA A 145 10.41 0.63 11.37
CA ALA A 145 9.09 1.24 11.53
C ALA A 145 9.03 2.60 10.80
N GLN A 146 10.07 3.43 10.92
CA GLN A 146 10.15 4.71 10.21
C GLN A 146 10.20 4.54 8.68
N GLU A 147 11.00 3.59 8.19
CA GLU A 147 11.04 3.26 6.76
C GLU A 147 9.69 2.72 6.28
N GLY A 148 9.06 1.84 7.06
CA GLY A 148 7.71 1.34 6.82
C GLY A 148 6.67 2.46 6.71
N ALA A 149 6.71 3.44 7.62
CA ALA A 149 5.83 4.61 7.57
C ALA A 149 6.01 5.39 6.28
N SER A 150 7.26 5.65 5.86
CA SER A 150 7.54 6.35 4.60
C SER A 150 7.00 5.60 3.38
N ASN A 151 7.12 4.28 3.35
CA ASN A 151 6.60 3.46 2.26
C ASN A 151 5.06 3.48 2.21
N VAL A 152 4.41 3.45 3.37
CA VAL A 152 2.95 3.50 3.48
C VAL A 152 2.41 4.87 3.06
N VAL A 153 3.07 5.97 3.44
CA VAL A 153 2.72 7.33 2.97
C VAL A 153 2.78 7.40 1.44
N ARG A 154 3.86 6.89 0.84
CA ARG A 154 4.00 6.85 -0.62
C ARG A 154 2.92 5.98 -1.29
N ALA A 155 2.51 4.88 -0.68
CA ALA A 155 1.40 4.08 -1.17
C ALA A 155 0.07 4.87 -1.12
N GLY A 156 -0.11 5.72 -0.12
CA GLY A 156 -1.27 6.63 -0.01
C GLY A 156 -1.31 7.65 -1.14
N GLU A 157 -0.18 8.27 -1.46
CA GLU A 157 -0.04 9.20 -2.59
C GLU A 157 -0.37 8.52 -3.93
N LEU A 158 0.12 7.30 -4.15
CA LEU A 158 -0.19 6.53 -5.37
C LEU A 158 -1.67 6.16 -5.48
N LEU A 159 -2.35 5.87 -4.36
CA LEU A 159 -3.81 5.66 -4.37
C LEU A 159 -4.55 6.95 -4.70
N GLU A 160 -4.07 8.10 -4.25
CA GLU A 160 -4.65 9.41 -4.59
C GLU A 160 -4.53 9.71 -6.09
N GLU A 161 -3.35 9.46 -6.69
CA GLU A 161 -3.15 9.55 -8.14
C GLU A 161 -4.10 8.59 -8.91
N ILE A 162 -4.29 7.37 -8.40
CA ILE A 162 -5.23 6.41 -9.00
C ILE A 162 -6.68 6.93 -8.92
N ALA A 163 -7.08 7.51 -7.79
CA ALA A 163 -8.42 8.08 -7.62
C ALA A 163 -8.69 9.22 -8.63
N GLU A 164 -7.73 10.13 -8.80
CA GLU A 164 -7.80 11.22 -9.78
C GLU A 164 -7.89 10.69 -11.22
N GLY A 165 -7.08 9.68 -11.55
CA GLY A 165 -7.11 9.01 -12.85
C GLY A 165 -8.47 8.37 -13.15
N ILE A 166 -9.06 7.70 -12.16
CA ILE A 166 -10.38 7.07 -12.29
C ILE A 166 -11.49 8.11 -12.44
N ALA A 167 -11.44 9.21 -11.69
CA ALA A 167 -12.38 10.32 -11.84
C ALA A 167 -12.35 10.88 -13.28
N THR A 168 -11.14 11.07 -13.83
CA THR A 168 -10.95 11.51 -15.21
C THR A 168 -11.51 10.50 -16.23
N ILE A 169 -11.34 9.19 -15.99
CA ILE A 169 -11.92 8.15 -16.86
C ILE A 169 -13.45 8.18 -16.80
N SER A 170 -14.02 8.36 -15.60
CA SER A 170 -15.47 8.47 -15.42
C SER A 170 -16.05 9.65 -16.21
N ASP A 171 -15.42 10.83 -16.12
CA ASP A 171 -15.81 12.02 -16.88
C ASP A 171 -15.71 11.79 -18.39
N ARG A 172 -14.64 11.14 -18.86
CA ARG A 172 -14.50 10.80 -20.29
C ARG A 172 -15.57 9.82 -20.76
N ASN A 173 -15.95 8.84 -19.94
CA ASN A 173 -17.03 7.93 -20.29
C ASN A 173 -18.37 8.65 -20.45
N ILE A 174 -18.65 9.66 -19.61
CA ILE A 174 -19.84 10.51 -19.76
C ILE A 174 -19.81 11.27 -21.09
N GLN A 175 -18.65 11.84 -21.45
CA GLN A 175 -18.49 12.55 -22.73
C GLN A 175 -18.67 11.62 -23.94
N VAL A 176 -18.09 10.41 -23.91
CA VAL A 176 -18.24 9.44 -25.00
C VAL A 176 -19.70 8.95 -25.10
N ALA A 177 -20.39 8.73 -23.99
CA ALA A 177 -21.81 8.39 -23.98
C ALA A 177 -22.65 9.50 -24.65
N SER A 178 -22.41 10.76 -24.30
CA SER A 178 -23.10 11.91 -24.92
C SER A 178 -22.80 12.03 -26.42
N ALA A 179 -21.54 11.82 -26.83
CA ALA A 179 -21.17 11.85 -28.25
C ALA A 179 -21.80 10.68 -29.03
N ALA A 180 -21.94 9.50 -28.41
CA ALA A 180 -22.64 8.37 -28.99
C ALA A 180 -24.13 8.66 -29.18
N GLU A 181 -24.80 9.30 -28.21
CA GLU A 181 -26.19 9.75 -28.37
C GLU A 181 -26.35 10.72 -29.55
N GLU A 182 -25.46 11.71 -29.67
CA GLU A 182 -25.46 12.66 -30.79
C GLU A 182 -25.24 11.95 -32.14
N GLN A 183 -24.29 11.01 -32.22
CA GLN A 183 -24.09 10.19 -33.42
C GLN A 183 -25.32 9.34 -33.76
N SER A 184 -26.09 8.89 -32.76
CA SER A 184 -27.32 8.14 -33.00
C SER A 184 -28.36 9.00 -33.71
N LEU A 185 -28.54 10.24 -33.25
CA LEU A 185 -29.45 11.21 -33.85
C LEU A 185 -29.06 11.55 -35.29
N VAL A 186 -27.76 11.82 -35.52
CA VAL A 186 -27.24 12.11 -36.87
C VAL A 186 -27.42 10.91 -37.80
N ALA A 187 -27.21 9.68 -37.32
CA ALA A 187 -27.42 8.48 -38.11
C ALA A 187 -28.89 8.29 -38.50
N GLU A 188 -29.83 8.62 -37.61
CA GLU A 188 -31.28 8.57 -37.90
C GLU A 188 -31.70 9.66 -38.90
N GLU A 189 -31.10 10.84 -38.84
CA GLU A 189 -31.29 11.90 -39.85
C GLU A 189 -30.75 11.47 -41.22
N ILE A 190 -29.54 10.90 -41.28
CA ILE A 190 -28.98 10.35 -42.52
C ILE A 190 -29.90 9.28 -43.10
N HIS A 191 -30.43 8.40 -42.26
CA HIS A 191 -31.35 7.35 -42.70
C HIS A 191 -32.61 7.94 -43.36
N ARG A 192 -33.22 8.96 -42.73
CA ARG A 192 -34.37 9.69 -43.31
C ARG A 192 -34.01 10.36 -44.63
N ASN A 193 -32.87 11.05 -44.71
CA ASN A 193 -32.43 11.70 -45.94
C ASN A 193 -32.20 10.71 -47.09
N VAL A 194 -31.72 9.49 -46.80
CA VAL A 194 -31.56 8.43 -47.80
C VAL A 194 -32.91 7.91 -48.29
N ASP A 195 -33.89 7.73 -47.40
CA ASP A 195 -35.25 7.33 -47.77
C ASP A 195 -35.95 8.40 -48.64
N ASP A 196 -35.73 9.68 -48.33
CA ASP A 196 -36.23 10.81 -49.13
C ASP A 196 -35.58 10.86 -50.51
N ILE A 197 -34.26 10.66 -50.60
CA ILE A 197 -33.54 10.57 -51.88
C ILE A 197 -34.06 9.40 -52.71
N ASN A 198 -34.30 8.24 -52.11
CA ASN A 198 -34.84 7.07 -52.81
C ASN A 198 -36.22 7.39 -53.40
N SER A 199 -37.09 8.02 -52.60
CA SER A 199 -38.41 8.48 -53.05
C SER A 199 -38.31 9.48 -54.21
N LEU A 200 -37.37 10.42 -54.13
CA LEU A 200 -37.10 11.40 -55.20
C LEU A 200 -36.60 10.72 -56.49
N VAL A 201 -35.72 9.72 -56.37
CA VAL A 201 -35.22 8.94 -57.52
C VAL A 201 -36.36 8.21 -58.22
N ILE A 202 -37.29 7.62 -57.47
CA ILE A 202 -38.49 6.97 -58.03
C ILE A 202 -39.33 8.00 -58.81
N GLN A 203 -39.56 9.19 -58.25
CA GLN A 203 -40.32 10.26 -58.92
C GLN A 203 -39.63 10.75 -60.20
N VAL A 204 -38.31 10.96 -60.15
CA VAL A 204 -37.52 11.39 -61.32
C VAL A 204 -37.56 10.33 -62.41
N SER A 205 -37.46 9.04 -62.06
CA SER A 205 -37.57 7.94 -63.02
C SER A 205 -38.93 7.93 -63.71
N ALA A 206 -40.02 8.09 -62.94
CA ALA A 206 -41.37 8.17 -63.50
C ALA A 206 -41.55 9.41 -64.41
N GLY A 207 -41.01 10.56 -64.00
CA GLY A 207 -41.02 11.78 -64.81
C GLY A 207 -40.21 11.65 -66.12
N ALA A 208 -39.07 10.96 -66.08
CA ALA A 208 -38.27 10.66 -67.26
C ALA A 208 -38.99 9.72 -68.23
N GLU A 209 -39.69 8.70 -67.72
CA GLU A 209 -40.50 7.79 -68.53
C GLU A 209 -41.67 8.55 -69.20
N GLN A 210 -42.36 9.41 -68.45
CA GLN A 210 -43.41 10.27 -69.00
C GLN A 210 -42.85 11.21 -70.07
N THR A 211 -41.68 11.82 -69.83
CA THR A 211 -41.00 12.68 -70.81
C THR A 211 -40.67 11.90 -72.08
N ALA A 212 -40.16 10.67 -71.97
CA ALA A 212 -39.86 9.81 -73.12
C ALA A 212 -41.13 9.44 -73.92
N VAL A 213 -42.27 9.22 -73.25
CA VAL A 213 -43.58 9.03 -73.93
C VAL A 213 -43.97 10.30 -74.69
N THR A 214 -43.93 11.47 -74.06
CA THR A 214 -44.31 12.74 -74.71
C THR A 214 -43.41 13.10 -75.89
N SER A 215 -42.10 12.85 -75.79
CA SER A 215 -41.15 13.07 -76.90
C SER A 215 -41.44 12.17 -78.10
N ARG A 216 -41.82 10.91 -77.87
CA ARG A 216 -42.25 10.00 -78.95
C ARG A 216 -43.52 10.50 -79.64
N GLU A 217 -44.48 10.97 -78.88
CA GLU A 217 -45.72 11.52 -79.43
C GLU A 217 -45.48 12.83 -80.19
N LEU A 218 -44.60 13.70 -79.70
CA LEU A 218 -44.20 14.92 -80.39
C LEU A 218 -43.52 14.61 -81.72
N ALA A 219 -42.60 13.63 -81.75
CA ALA A 219 -41.94 13.18 -82.97
C ALA A 219 -42.96 12.65 -83.99
N ARG A 220 -43.93 11.83 -83.54
CA ARG A 220 -45.03 11.33 -84.38
C ARG A 220 -45.88 12.47 -84.97
N LEU A 221 -46.21 13.48 -84.16
CA LEU A 221 -46.99 14.63 -84.61
C LEU A 221 -46.20 15.50 -85.61
N ALA A 222 -44.90 15.68 -85.38
CA ALA A 222 -44.01 16.39 -86.29
C ALA A 222 -43.91 15.69 -87.65
N GLU A 223 -43.76 14.36 -87.68
CA GLU A 223 -43.81 13.56 -88.92
C GLU A 223 -45.16 13.70 -89.63
N HIS A 224 -46.26 13.69 -88.87
CA HIS A 224 -47.60 13.86 -89.44
C HIS A 224 -47.77 15.24 -90.09
N GLN A 225 -47.34 16.32 -89.42
CA GLN A 225 -47.34 17.68 -89.99
C GLN A 225 -46.44 17.77 -91.22
N GLN A 226 -45.24 17.20 -91.17
CA GLN A 226 -44.32 17.16 -92.32
C GLN A 226 -44.97 16.48 -93.52
N GLY A 227 -45.70 15.39 -93.30
CA GLY A 227 -46.48 14.68 -94.32
C GLY A 227 -47.61 15.54 -94.89
N LEU A 228 -48.36 16.26 -94.05
CA LEU A 228 -49.41 17.18 -94.49
C LEU A 228 -48.86 18.34 -95.33
N VAL A 229 -47.77 18.98 -94.89
CA VAL A 229 -47.09 20.05 -95.64
C VAL A 229 -46.52 19.52 -96.97
N GLY A 230 -45.99 18.30 -96.99
CA GLY A 230 -45.52 17.64 -98.20
C GLY A 230 -46.60 17.48 -99.28
N ARG A 231 -47.89 17.38 -98.92
CA ARG A 231 -49.01 17.33 -99.88
C ARG A 231 -49.28 18.68 -100.56
N PHE A 232 -48.81 19.79 -100.00
CA PHE A 232 -48.93 21.12 -100.58
C PHE A 232 -47.76 21.51 -101.48
N LYS A 233 -46.74 20.66 -101.62
CA LYS A 233 -45.72 20.81 -102.67
C LYS A 233 -46.32 20.43 -104.03
N VAL A 234 -46.70 21.44 -104.80
CA VAL A 234 -46.83 21.38 -106.26
C VAL A 234 -45.41 21.39 -106.85
N SER A 235 -45.20 20.60 -107.92
CA SER A 235 -43.93 20.35 -108.63
C SER A 235 -42.86 21.44 -108.56
#